data_AF-A0A7M1T4T7-F1
#
_entry.id   AF-A0A7M1T4T7-F1
#
_cell.length_a   1.000
_cell.length_b   1.000
_cell.length_c   1.000
_cell.angle_alpha   90.00
_cell.angle_beta   90.00
_cell.angle_gamma   90.00
#
_symmetry.space_group_name_H-M   'P 1'
#
loop_
_entity.id
_entity.type
_entity.pdbx_description
1 polymer ?
#
loop_
_entity_poly.entity_id
_entity_poly.type
_entity_poly.pdbx_seq_one_letter_code
_entity_poly.pdbx_strand_id
1 'polypeptide(L)'
;MKFARNPYVVGFLIFIITAGIFFVLNIFFRDVNYYRNTMIVAAFVAPLLSGVGAFLSVYYQGRTKRKVSFRDAYGRAFVPMFVGGILTTATMFAYINYIDKDTKQLLNYQFIESFKQSLEDEYQKAKKIVIPNSDEDKELEQKYADAKVRIAAKEAKNEDVFTAKNFGYVFAGYCAFYLLLSLFFGSFFRTRNPS
;
A
#
# COMPACT_ATOMS: atom_id res chain seq x y z
N MET A 1 -15.52 -12.46 -21.54
CA MET A 1 -14.11 -12.48 -21.08
C MET A 1 -13.68 -13.91 -20.72
N LYS A 2 -12.83 -14.57 -21.52
CA LYS A 2 -12.24 -15.88 -21.16
C LYS A 2 -11.20 -15.76 -20.02
N PHE A 3 -10.57 -14.60 -19.89
CA PHE A 3 -9.45 -14.33 -18.95
C PHE A 3 -9.84 -14.42 -17.47
N ALA A 4 -11.04 -13.99 -17.09
CA ALA A 4 -11.51 -14.02 -15.70
C ALA A 4 -11.79 -15.44 -15.14
N ARG A 5 -11.71 -16.47 -16.00
CA ARG A 5 -11.81 -17.87 -15.56
C ARG A 5 -10.56 -18.38 -14.86
N ASN A 6 -9.40 -17.75 -15.08
CA ASN A 6 -8.16 -18.13 -14.40
C ASN A 6 -7.77 -17.02 -13.40
N PRO A 7 -7.75 -17.30 -12.08
CA PRO A 7 -7.43 -16.28 -11.08
C PRO A 7 -5.99 -15.76 -11.21
N TYR A 8 -5.06 -16.57 -11.72
CA TYR A 8 -3.68 -16.13 -11.98
C TYR A 8 -3.59 -15.11 -13.11
N VAL A 9 -4.44 -15.25 -14.13
CA VAL A 9 -4.50 -14.26 -15.23
C VAL A 9 -5.06 -12.94 -14.72
N VAL A 10 -6.08 -12.98 -13.86
CA VAL A 10 -6.61 -11.77 -13.21
C VAL A 10 -5.53 -11.13 -12.33
N GLY A 11 -4.79 -11.92 -11.56
CA GLY A 11 -3.67 -11.42 -10.77
C GLY A 11 -2.57 -10.79 -11.61
N PHE A 12 -2.24 -11.40 -12.75
CA PHE A 12 -1.27 -10.85 -13.70
C PHE A 12 -1.76 -9.52 -14.31
N LEU A 13 -3.07 -9.39 -14.60
CA LEU A 13 -3.64 -8.11 -15.05
C LEU A 13 -3.57 -7.03 -13.97
N ILE A 14 -3.88 -7.37 -12.71
CA ILE A 14 -3.68 -6.45 -11.57
C ILE A 14 -2.24 -5.97 -11.52
N PHE A 15 -1.27 -6.90 -11.66
CA PHE A 15 0.15 -6.58 -11.72
C PHE A 15 0.47 -5.61 -12.86
N ILE A 16 0.09 -5.91 -14.10
CA ILE A 16 0.40 -5.07 -15.26
C ILE A 16 -0.16 -3.65 -15.08
N ILE A 17 -1.39 -3.52 -14.60
CA ILE A 17 -2.02 -2.21 -14.38
C ILE A 17 -1.29 -1.46 -13.25
N THR A 18 -1.06 -2.11 -12.11
CA THR A 18 -0.46 -1.46 -10.93
C THR A 18 1.00 -1.08 -11.18
N ALA A 19 1.78 -1.98 -11.77
CA ALA A 19 3.16 -1.70 -12.18
C ALA A 19 3.21 -0.62 -13.28
N GLY A 20 2.28 -0.64 -14.23
CA GLY A 20 2.15 0.40 -15.25
C GLY A 20 1.92 1.78 -14.64
N ILE A 21 1.01 1.89 -13.66
CA ILE A 21 0.77 3.14 -12.92
C ILE A 21 2.04 3.58 -12.18
N PHE A 22 2.75 2.66 -11.53
CA PHE A 22 4.02 2.97 -10.89
C PHE A 22 5.03 3.57 -11.88
N PHE A 23 5.20 2.96 -13.06
CA PHE A 23 6.11 3.48 -14.09
C PHE A 23 5.65 4.82 -14.67
N VAL A 24 4.35 5.01 -14.89
CA VAL A 24 3.80 6.31 -15.34
C VAL A 24 4.11 7.39 -14.32
N LEU A 25 3.87 7.14 -13.03
CA LEU A 25 4.22 8.08 -11.96
C LEU A 25 5.72 8.35 -11.92
N ASN A 26 6.54 7.31 -12.05
CA ASN A 26 7.99 7.44 -11.99
C ASN A 26 8.58 8.23 -13.17
N ILE A 27 8.04 8.05 -14.38
CA ILE A 27 8.58 8.70 -15.59
C ILE A 27 8.05 10.13 -15.73
N PHE A 28 6.75 10.35 -15.50
CA PHE A 28 6.09 11.61 -15.83
C PHE A 28 5.84 12.52 -14.63
N PHE A 29 5.82 11.98 -13.40
CA PHE A 29 5.40 12.71 -12.19
C PHE A 29 6.46 12.67 -11.07
N ARG A 30 7.74 12.45 -11.42
CA ARG A 30 8.87 12.46 -10.49
C ARG A 30 9.30 13.89 -10.18
N ASP A 31 8.46 14.59 -9.42
CA ASP A 31 8.63 15.96 -8.95
C ASP A 31 8.91 16.04 -7.43
N VAL A 32 8.89 17.25 -6.87
CA VAL A 32 9.11 17.52 -5.43
C VAL A 32 8.07 16.87 -4.50
N ASN A 33 6.90 16.48 -5.03
CA ASN A 33 5.81 15.82 -4.32
C ASN A 33 5.73 14.32 -4.66
N TYR A 34 6.71 13.76 -5.36
CA TYR A 34 6.66 12.40 -5.89
C TYR A 34 6.37 11.32 -4.84
N TYR A 35 7.04 11.36 -3.68
CA TYR A 35 6.78 10.46 -2.56
C TYR A 35 5.31 10.52 -2.10
N ARG A 36 4.80 11.72 -1.86
CA ARG A 36 3.41 11.94 -1.42
C ARG A 36 2.41 11.45 -2.46
N ASN A 37 2.61 11.80 -3.72
CA ASN A 37 1.74 11.39 -4.83
C ASN A 37 1.73 9.87 -4.97
N THR A 38 2.90 9.23 -4.91
CA THR A 38 3.02 7.77 -5.00
C THR A 38 2.31 7.08 -3.84
N MET A 39 2.45 7.60 -2.61
CA MET A 39 1.79 7.04 -1.43
C MET A 39 0.26 7.16 -1.51
N ILE A 40 -0.27 8.32 -1.95
CA ILE A 40 -1.71 8.52 -2.14
C ILE A 40 -2.24 7.56 -3.21
N VAL A 41 -1.58 7.50 -4.37
CA VAL A 41 -2.01 6.61 -5.46
C VAL A 41 -1.97 5.16 -5.00
N ALA A 42 -0.90 4.72 -4.32
CA ALA A 42 -0.81 3.36 -3.80
C ALA A 42 -1.92 3.04 -2.79
N ALA A 43 -2.25 3.98 -1.89
CA ALA A 43 -3.27 3.80 -0.86
C ALA A 43 -4.69 3.62 -1.42
N PHE A 44 -5.02 4.22 -2.57
CA PHE A 44 -6.35 4.12 -3.18
C PHE A 44 -6.41 3.12 -4.33
N VAL A 45 -5.41 3.11 -5.21
CA VAL A 45 -5.41 2.27 -6.42
C VAL A 45 -5.20 0.79 -6.07
N ALA A 46 -4.26 0.47 -5.18
CA ALA A 46 -3.97 -0.93 -4.89
C ALA A 46 -5.16 -1.67 -4.24
N PRO A 47 -5.87 -1.11 -3.24
CA PRO A 47 -7.08 -1.72 -2.71
C PRO A 47 -8.21 -1.81 -3.73
N LEU A 48 -8.42 -0.76 -4.54
CA LEU A 48 -9.47 -0.72 -5.55
C LEU A 48 -9.26 -1.80 -6.63
N LEU A 49 -8.06 -1.85 -7.23
CA LEU A 49 -7.73 -2.84 -8.26
C LEU A 49 -7.80 -4.27 -7.72
N SER A 50 -7.31 -4.47 -6.49
CA SER A 50 -7.39 -5.77 -5.81
C SER A 50 -8.84 -6.19 -5.59
N GLY A 51 -9.70 -5.30 -5.10
CA GLY A 51 -11.12 -5.57 -4.87
C GLY A 51 -11.91 -5.84 -6.14
N VAL A 52 -11.69 -5.04 -7.20
CA VAL A 52 -12.32 -5.26 -8.51
C VAL A 52 -11.86 -6.61 -9.10
N GLY A 53 -10.56 -6.90 -9.07
CA GLY A 53 -10.02 -8.16 -9.57
C GLY A 53 -10.56 -9.36 -8.79
N ALA A 54 -10.61 -9.29 -7.46
CA ALA A 54 -11.21 -10.31 -6.61
C ALA A 54 -12.70 -10.52 -6.95
N PHE A 55 -13.48 -9.44 -7.05
CA PHE A 55 -14.90 -9.50 -7.42
C PHE A 55 -15.09 -10.18 -8.78
N LEU A 56 -14.37 -9.76 -9.81
CA LEU A 56 -14.47 -10.36 -11.14
C LEU A 56 -14.11 -11.85 -11.10
N SER A 57 -13.03 -12.21 -10.42
CA SER A 57 -12.58 -13.60 -10.29
C SER A 57 -13.64 -14.50 -9.64
N VAL A 58 -14.29 -14.03 -8.57
CA VAL A 58 -15.37 -14.77 -7.87
C VAL A 58 -16.66 -14.79 -8.69
N TYR A 59 -17.06 -13.65 -9.24
CA TYR A 59 -18.28 -13.49 -10.03
C TYR A 59 -18.32 -14.44 -11.24
N TYR A 60 -17.23 -14.50 -12.00
CA TYR A 60 -17.14 -15.40 -13.14
C TYR A 60 -17.11 -16.87 -12.73
N GLN A 61 -16.54 -17.20 -11.56
CA GLN A 61 -16.62 -18.56 -11.02
C GLN A 61 -18.08 -18.97 -10.77
N GLY A 62 -18.88 -18.11 -10.15
CA GLY A 62 -20.30 -18.37 -9.87
C GLY A 62 -21.16 -18.56 -11.13
N ARG A 63 -20.74 -18.01 -12.28
CA ARG A 63 -21.39 -18.30 -13.57
C ARG A 63 -20.99 -19.64 -14.18
N THR A 64 -19.83 -20.18 -13.83
CA THR A 64 -19.34 -21.48 -14.33
C THR A 64 -19.65 -22.65 -13.41
N LYS A 65 -19.66 -22.45 -12.10
CA LYS A 65 -19.99 -23.47 -11.09
C LYS A 65 -21.39 -23.20 -10.55
N ARG A 66 -22.30 -24.18 -10.65
CA ARG A 66 -23.66 -24.08 -10.08
C ARG A 66 -23.67 -23.96 -8.54
N LYS A 67 -22.67 -24.52 -7.86
CA LYS A 67 -22.50 -24.44 -6.40
C LYS A 67 -21.09 -23.93 -6.11
N VAL A 68 -20.99 -22.88 -5.31
CA VAL A 68 -19.72 -22.26 -4.92
C VAL A 68 -19.56 -22.45 -3.42
N SER A 69 -18.51 -23.17 -3.01
CA SER A 69 -18.16 -23.32 -1.59
C SER A 69 -17.48 -22.06 -1.06
N PHE A 70 -17.42 -21.90 0.27
CA PHE A 70 -16.64 -20.83 0.90
C PHE A 70 -15.19 -20.85 0.42
N ARG A 71 -14.56 -22.04 0.42
CA ARG A 71 -13.17 -22.23 0.01
C ARG A 71 -12.94 -21.82 -1.45
N ASP A 72 -13.89 -22.12 -2.33
CA ASP A 72 -13.84 -21.73 -3.73
C ASP A 72 -13.83 -20.20 -3.89
N ALA A 73 -14.80 -19.51 -3.27
CA ALA A 73 -14.93 -18.06 -3.35
C ALA A 73 -13.76 -17.35 -2.66
N TYR A 74 -13.34 -17.84 -1.49
CA TYR A 74 -12.19 -17.32 -0.76
C TYR A 74 -10.90 -17.41 -1.59
N GLY A 75 -10.59 -18.60 -2.12
CA GLY A 75 -9.39 -18.79 -2.94
C GLY A 75 -9.44 -17.98 -4.23
N ARG A 76 -10.62 -17.84 -4.84
CA ARG A 76 -10.80 -17.01 -6.04
C ARG A 76 -10.62 -15.54 -5.80
N ALA A 77 -10.96 -15.04 -4.62
CA ALA A 77 -10.66 -13.67 -4.23
C ALA A 77 -9.17 -13.49 -3.89
N PHE A 78 -8.61 -14.40 -3.10
CA PHE A 78 -7.26 -14.27 -2.56
C PHE A 78 -6.16 -14.37 -3.62
N VAL A 79 -6.20 -15.41 -4.46
CA VAL A 79 -5.14 -15.70 -5.43
C VAL A 79 -4.83 -14.52 -6.37
N PRO A 80 -5.79 -13.87 -7.05
CA PRO A 80 -5.47 -12.76 -7.94
C PRO A 80 -4.84 -11.58 -7.18
N MET A 81 -5.36 -11.25 -5.99
CA MET A 81 -4.82 -10.16 -5.18
C MET A 81 -3.39 -10.45 -4.73
N PHE A 82 -3.13 -11.66 -4.23
CA PHE A 82 -1.80 -12.07 -3.79
C PHE A 82 -0.80 -12.07 -4.94
N VAL A 83 -1.15 -12.67 -6.07
CA VAL A 83 -0.28 -12.74 -7.27
C VAL A 83 0.01 -11.34 -7.82
N GLY A 84 -1.03 -10.50 -7.94
CA GLY A 84 -0.85 -9.11 -8.39
C GLY A 84 0.03 -8.31 -7.42
N GLY A 85 -0.24 -8.43 -6.12
CA GLY A 85 0.49 -7.73 -5.07
C GLY A 85 1.97 -8.13 -4.98
N ILE A 86 2.27 -9.43 -5.00
CA ILE A 86 3.66 -9.90 -4.87
C ILE A 86 4.50 -9.54 -6.10
N LEU A 87 3.95 -9.70 -7.31
CA LEU A 87 4.65 -9.32 -8.54
C LEU A 87 4.92 -7.82 -8.57
N THR A 88 3.92 -7.00 -8.23
CA THR A 88 4.07 -5.54 -8.19
C THR A 88 5.12 -5.12 -7.18
N THR A 89 5.04 -5.66 -5.96
CA THR A 89 5.98 -5.35 -4.87
C THR A 89 7.41 -5.75 -5.25
N ALA A 90 7.60 -6.94 -5.82
CA ALA A 90 8.90 -7.42 -6.26
C ALA A 90 9.47 -6.59 -7.41
N THR A 91 8.64 -6.21 -8.40
CA THR A 91 9.06 -5.35 -9.51
C THR A 91 9.45 -3.96 -9.03
N MET A 92 8.65 -3.34 -8.15
CA MET A 92 8.97 -2.03 -7.57
C MET A 92 10.26 -2.09 -6.75
N PHE A 93 10.41 -3.11 -5.91
CA PHE A 93 11.62 -3.33 -5.13
C PHE A 93 12.84 -3.44 -6.04
N ALA A 94 12.76 -4.29 -7.07
CA ALA A 94 13.87 -4.52 -7.99
C ALA A 94 14.23 -3.25 -8.78
N TYR A 95 13.22 -2.55 -9.28
CA TYR A 95 13.43 -1.32 -10.04
C TYR A 95 14.09 -0.23 -9.20
N ILE A 96 13.53 0.09 -8.03
CA ILE A 96 14.03 1.16 -7.16
C ILE A 96 15.42 0.82 -6.61
N ASN A 97 15.70 -0.45 -6.28
CA ASN A 97 16.98 -0.81 -5.66
C ASN A 97 18.12 -1.06 -6.65
N TYR A 98 17.82 -1.57 -7.85
CA TYR A 98 18.86 -2.02 -8.77
C TYR A 98 18.90 -1.27 -10.10
N ILE A 99 17.80 -0.65 -10.53
CA ILE A 99 17.70 0.00 -11.85
C ILE A 99 17.79 1.52 -11.70
N ASP A 100 16.91 2.13 -10.91
CA ASP A 100 16.81 3.58 -10.75
C ASP A 100 17.13 4.01 -9.30
N LYS A 101 18.43 4.13 -9.03
CA LYS A 101 18.94 4.53 -7.72
C LYS A 101 18.67 6.01 -7.41
N ASP A 102 18.50 6.84 -8.43
CA ASP A 102 18.19 8.27 -8.25
C ASP A 102 16.77 8.43 -7.69
N THR A 103 15.81 7.65 -8.23
CA THR A 103 14.47 7.54 -7.66
C THR A 103 14.52 7.10 -6.19
N LYS A 104 15.37 6.12 -5.84
CA LYS A 104 15.53 5.69 -4.45
C LYS A 104 16.03 6.81 -3.54
N GLN A 105 17.05 7.55 -3.96
CA GLN A 105 17.60 8.67 -3.20
C GLN A 105 16.55 9.78 -3.02
N LEU A 106 15.84 10.15 -4.09
CA LEU A 106 14.78 11.14 -4.04
C LEU A 106 13.67 10.73 -3.06
N LEU A 107 13.23 9.47 -3.13
CA LEU A 107 12.17 8.98 -2.25
C LEU A 107 12.62 8.90 -0.78
N ASN A 108 13.86 8.49 -0.50
CA ASN A 108 14.42 8.50 0.87
C ASN A 108 14.50 9.93 1.43
N TYR A 109 14.93 10.90 0.61
CA TYR A 109 14.97 12.31 0.99
C TYR A 109 13.56 12.84 1.28
N GLN A 110 12.62 12.67 0.34
CA GLN A 110 11.24 13.14 0.48
C GLN A 110 10.50 12.45 1.62
N PHE A 111 10.83 11.19 1.93
CA PHE A 111 10.32 10.49 3.09
C PHE A 111 10.66 11.27 4.38
N ILE A 112 11.92 11.64 4.59
CA ILE A 112 12.36 12.39 5.78
C ILE A 112 11.74 13.79 5.81
N GLU A 113 11.71 14.50 4.68
CA GLU A 113 11.07 15.81 4.59
C GLU A 113 9.59 15.76 4.95
N SER A 114 8.89 14.68 4.58
CA SER A 114 7.48 14.52 4.96
C SER A 114 7.27 14.45 6.48
N PHE A 115 8.22 13.87 7.23
CA PHE A 115 8.16 13.89 8.70
C PHE A 115 8.42 15.28 9.28
N LYS A 116 9.35 16.04 8.70
CA LYS A 116 9.61 17.43 9.14
C LYS A 116 8.36 18.29 8.95
N GLN A 117 7.75 18.22 7.77
CA GLN A 117 6.54 18.97 7.45
C GLN A 117 5.36 18.56 8.34
N SER A 118 5.15 17.24 8.52
CA SER A 118 4.05 16.75 9.37
C SER A 118 4.24 17.15 10.82
N LEU A 119 5.47 17.07 11.35
CA LEU A 119 5.77 17.48 12.72
C LEU A 119 5.50 18.97 12.94
N GLU A 120 5.90 19.82 11.99
CA GLU A 120 5.66 21.26 12.09
C GLU A 120 4.17 21.57 12.04
N ASP A 121 3.45 20.98 11.08
CA ASP A 121 2.01 21.17 10.94
C ASP A 121 1.24 20.72 12.19
N GLU A 122 1.59 19.56 12.75
CA GLU A 122 0.98 19.03 13.98
C GLU A 122 1.27 19.92 15.18
N TYR A 123 2.52 20.36 15.36
CA TYR A 123 2.91 21.26 16.43
C TYR A 123 2.18 22.60 16.35
N GLN A 124 2.16 23.24 15.16
CA GLN A 124 1.48 24.53 14.98
C GLN A 124 -0.03 24.43 15.17
N LYS A 125 -0.66 23.31 14.83
CA LYS A 125 -2.08 23.06 15.10
C LYS A 125 -2.33 22.87 16.60
N ALA A 126 -1.51 22.06 17.26
CA ALA A 126 -1.64 21.80 18.69
C ALA A 126 -1.42 23.07 19.53
N LYS A 127 -0.40 23.87 19.18
CA LYS A 127 -0.04 25.11 19.89
C LYS A 127 -1.17 26.17 19.87
N LYS A 128 -2.05 26.13 18.87
CA LYS A 128 -3.23 27.02 18.78
C LYS A 128 -4.35 26.66 19.75
N ILE A 129 -4.37 25.41 20.24
CA ILE A 129 -5.46 24.86 21.05
C ILE A 129 -5.03 24.73 22.51
N VAL A 130 -3.75 24.43 22.75
CA VAL A 130 -3.19 24.24 24.09
C VAL A 130 -3.06 25.59 24.82
N ILE A 131 -3.37 25.57 26.12
CA ILE A 131 -3.28 26.75 26.98
C ILE A 131 -1.80 27.05 27.28
N PRO A 132 -1.31 28.28 27.02
CA PRO A 132 0.09 28.63 27.29
C PRO A 132 0.51 28.38 28.74
N ASN A 133 1.73 27.84 28.95
CA ASN A 133 2.30 27.51 30.26
C ASN A 133 1.57 26.41 31.07
N SER A 134 0.55 25.78 30.49
CA SER A 134 -0.04 24.56 31.08
C SER A 134 0.95 23.39 31.02
N ASP A 135 0.68 22.33 31.78
CA ASP A 135 1.50 21.12 31.71
C ASP A 135 1.41 20.43 30.33
N GLU A 136 0.24 20.54 29.66
CA GLU A 136 0.06 20.08 28.28
C GLU A 136 0.96 20.86 27.30
N ASP A 137 1.17 22.16 27.54
CA ASP A 137 2.07 22.99 26.72
C ASP A 137 3.52 22.55 26.85
N LYS A 138 3.97 22.28 28.09
CA LYS A 138 5.33 21.77 28.34
C LYS A 138 5.52 20.39 27.72
N GLU A 139 4.52 19.51 27.82
CA GLU A 139 4.57 18.18 27.22
C GLU A 139 4.62 18.28 25.67
N LEU A 140 3.86 19.19 25.08
CA LEU A 140 3.89 19.46 23.64
C LEU A 140 5.27 19.92 23.18
N GLU A 141 5.88 20.90 23.89
CA GLU A 141 7.24 21.38 23.60
C GLU A 141 8.28 20.25 23.70
N GLN A 142 8.19 19.44 24.76
CA GLN A 142 9.09 18.31 24.95
C GLN A 142 8.94 17.28 23.83
N LYS A 143 7.71 16.88 23.49
CA LYS A 143 7.44 15.94 22.38
C LYS A 143 7.96 16.46 21.05
N TYR A 144 7.79 17.75 20.78
CA TYR A 144 8.27 18.39 19.57
C TYR A 144 9.80 18.42 19.50
N ALA A 145 10.47 18.79 20.59
CA ALA A 145 11.93 18.75 20.69
C ALA A 145 12.48 17.32 20.51
N ASP A 146 11.90 16.33 21.20
CA ASP A 146 12.27 14.92 21.05
C ASP A 146 12.06 14.42 19.62
N ALA A 147 10.96 14.81 18.98
CA ALA A 147 10.68 14.46 17.60
C ALA A 147 11.72 15.05 16.63
N LYS A 148 12.12 16.32 16.81
CA LYS A 148 13.21 16.93 16.03
C LYS A 148 14.52 16.16 16.14
N VAL A 149 14.90 15.78 17.36
CA VAL A 149 16.13 14.98 17.59
C VAL A 149 16.05 13.64 16.86
N ARG A 150 14.91 12.95 16.93
CA ARG A 150 14.72 11.68 16.19
C ARG A 150 14.81 11.87 14.68
N ILE A 151 14.20 12.93 14.13
CA ILE A 151 14.24 13.20 12.68
C ILE A 151 15.67 13.55 12.24
N ALA A 152 16.38 14.39 12.99
CA ALA A 152 17.77 14.71 12.71
C ALA A 152 18.67 13.45 12.75
N ALA A 153 18.40 12.51 13.66
CA ALA A 153 19.11 11.24 13.70
C ALA A 153 18.82 10.35 12.47
N LYS A 154 17.61 10.41 11.88
CA LYS A 154 17.27 9.69 10.63
C LYS A 154 18.00 10.30 9.43
N GLU A 155 18.03 11.62 9.36
CA GLU A 155 18.74 12.39 8.33
C GLU A 155 20.25 12.13 8.37
N ALA A 156 20.87 12.23 9.56
CA ALA A 156 22.29 11.97 9.74
C ALA A 156 22.71 10.54 9.35
N LYS A 157 21.80 9.57 9.48
CA LYS A 157 22.03 8.17 9.10
C LYS A 157 21.78 7.88 7.63
N ASN A 158 21.30 8.84 6.84
CA ASN A 158 20.82 8.60 5.48
C ASN A 158 19.90 7.37 5.43
N GLU A 159 18.89 7.34 6.30
CA GLU A 159 18.05 6.15 6.49
C GLU A 159 17.45 5.66 5.17
N ASP A 160 17.75 4.40 4.84
CA ASP A 160 17.21 3.76 3.65
C ASP A 160 15.90 3.07 4.00
N VAL A 161 14.78 3.58 3.48
CA VAL A 161 13.47 2.98 3.72
C VAL A 161 13.08 1.96 2.66
N PHE A 162 13.78 1.88 1.54
CA PHE A 162 13.49 0.96 0.43
C PHE A 162 14.21 -0.38 0.57
N THR A 163 14.22 -0.94 1.78
CA THR A 163 14.85 -2.24 2.07
C THR A 163 13.89 -3.41 1.88
N ALA A 164 14.44 -4.61 1.64
CA ALA A 164 13.63 -5.83 1.54
C ALA A 164 12.75 -6.06 2.78
N LYS A 165 13.26 -5.70 3.97
CA LYS A 165 12.51 -5.75 5.23
C LYS A 165 11.27 -4.86 5.20
N ASN A 166 11.43 -3.60 4.83
CA ASN A 166 10.33 -2.63 4.81
C ASN A 166 9.31 -2.97 3.71
N PHE A 167 9.77 -3.37 2.52
CA PHE A 167 8.87 -3.89 1.48
C PHE A 167 8.10 -5.13 1.97
N GLY A 168 8.76 -6.03 2.70
CA GLY A 168 8.13 -7.18 3.34
C GLY A 168 7.04 -6.77 4.32
N TYR A 169 7.25 -5.75 5.15
CA TYR A 169 6.23 -5.23 6.07
C TYR A 169 5.04 -4.61 5.33
N VAL A 170 5.28 -3.80 4.30
CA VAL A 170 4.20 -3.23 3.47
C VAL A 170 3.40 -4.34 2.81
N PHE A 171 4.07 -5.33 2.22
CA PHE A 171 3.41 -6.47 1.59
C PHE A 171 2.66 -7.36 2.59
N ALA A 172 3.16 -7.53 3.81
CA ALA A 172 2.44 -8.20 4.88
C ALA A 172 1.14 -7.46 5.23
N GLY A 173 1.18 -6.12 5.26
CA GLY A 173 -0.01 -5.29 5.40
C GLY A 173 -1.04 -5.53 4.28
N TYR A 174 -0.58 -5.58 3.02
CA TYR A 174 -1.45 -5.95 1.90
C TYR A 174 -2.00 -7.37 2.03
N CYS A 175 -1.19 -8.35 2.44
CA CYS A 175 -1.67 -9.71 2.69
C CYS A 175 -2.78 -9.73 3.74
N ALA A 176 -2.64 -8.99 4.85
CA ALA A 176 -3.70 -8.90 5.86
C ALA A 176 -5.01 -8.35 5.26
N PHE A 177 -4.92 -7.28 4.46
CA PHE A 177 -6.07 -6.76 3.72
C PHE A 177 -6.67 -7.79 2.76
N TYR A 178 -5.85 -8.52 1.99
CA TYR A 178 -6.32 -9.55 1.07
C TYR A 178 -7.02 -10.70 1.78
N LEU A 179 -6.53 -11.13 2.96
CA LEU A 179 -7.16 -12.17 3.76
C LEU A 179 -8.55 -11.73 4.24
N LEU A 180 -8.67 -10.51 4.78
CA LEU A 180 -9.94 -9.94 5.24
C LEU A 180 -10.95 -9.82 4.10
N LEU A 181 -10.51 -9.25 2.97
CA LEU A 181 -11.38 -9.08 1.81
C LEU A 181 -11.79 -10.43 1.21
N SER A 182 -10.89 -11.41 1.19
CA SER A 182 -11.22 -12.77 0.72
C SER A 182 -12.20 -13.47 1.65
N LEU A 183 -12.13 -13.23 2.96
CA LEU A 183 -13.10 -13.74 3.93
C LEU A 183 -14.49 -13.13 3.69
N PHE A 184 -14.55 -11.83 3.38
CA PHE A 184 -15.78 -11.18 2.94
C PHE A 184 -16.34 -11.88 1.68
N PHE A 185 -15.56 -11.99 0.61
CA PHE A 185 -16.01 -12.66 -0.62
C PHE A 185 -16.45 -14.12 -0.39
N GLY A 186 -15.69 -14.88 0.39
CA GLY A 186 -16.02 -16.25 0.76
C GLY A 186 -17.37 -16.35 1.47
N SER A 187 -17.67 -15.40 2.35
CA SER A 187 -18.90 -15.38 3.15
C SER A 187 -20.13 -14.99 2.33
N PHE A 188 -19.99 -14.00 1.45
CA PHE A 188 -21.12 -13.43 0.70
C PHE A 188 -21.42 -14.16 -0.63
N PHE A 189 -20.42 -14.77 -1.27
CA PHE A 189 -20.58 -15.40 -2.58
C PHE A 189 -20.71 -16.93 -2.52
N ARG A 190 -20.63 -17.54 -1.33
CA ARG A 190 -20.93 -18.96 -1.15
C ARG A 190 -22.41 -19.25 -1.36
N THR A 191 -22.69 -20.39 -1.96
CA THR A 191 -24.06 -20.94 -1.97
C THR A 191 -24.41 -21.43 -0.56
N ARG A 192 -25.66 -21.26 -0.11
CA ARG A 192 -26.09 -21.72 1.23
C ARG A 192 -25.94 -23.23 1.43
N ASN A 193 -26.22 -24.02 0.38
CA ASN A 193 -26.09 -25.49 0.37
C ASN A 193 -25.14 -25.97 -0.75
N PRO A 194 -23.81 -25.83 -0.58
CA PRO A 194 -22.85 -26.47 -1.45
C PRO A 194 -22.80 -27.96 -1.07
N SER A 195 -23.39 -28.82 -1.88
CA SER A 195 -23.21 -30.28 -1.76
C SER A 195 -21.84 -30.68 -2.28
#